data_AF-A0AAW5UZC5-F1
#
_entry.id   AF-A0AAW5UZC5-F1
#
_cell.length_a   1.000
_cell.length_b   1.000
_cell.length_c   1.000
_cell.angle_alpha   90.00
_cell.angle_beta   90.00
_cell.angle_gamma   90.00
#
_symmetry.space_group_name_H-M   'P 1'
#
loop_
_entity.id
_entity.type
_entity.pdbx_description
1 polymer ?
#
loop_
_entity_poly.entity_id
_entity_poly.type
_entity_poly.pdbx_seq_one_letter_code
_entity_poly.pdbx_strand_id
1 'polypeptide(L)'
;MNPIDIALRIATSAHAGQLDRDGYPVILHPLTVGLMGHTDEEKMAGFLHDVVEDTSYSFEDLLHEGIPTGVVNALRILTHQPGTDYFDYVQSIIDSQNPIALQVKYNDLQHNFQRGKDYPDLQKKHGKALEMIKAAIEKCSQVDIYHAPEDCSIEVGIFACGCFWGAQHQFQKQPGVLNTLAGYTGGKEAFPSYADVRDHKTHHVEAVIVEFNPQQVSYESLCKLFFEIHDPAQTDGVGPDLGPQYRSCIFYRNESQKQTAEHVTELLRSKGDEVNTLLLPEETFYIGEAYHQHYYEKTGGDPYCHLRTKKF
;
A
#
# COMPACT_ATOMS: atom_id res chain seq x y z
N MET A 1 -4.45 12.36 20.16
CA MET A 1 -5.50 11.37 19.89
C MET A 1 -5.05 10.61 18.64
N ASN A 2 -5.08 9.27 18.63
CA ASN A 2 -4.67 8.53 17.44
C ASN A 2 -5.62 8.90 16.28
N PRO A 3 -5.15 9.06 15.02
CA PRO A 3 -6.01 9.29 13.86
C PRO A 3 -7.29 8.46 13.80
N ILE A 4 -7.26 7.19 14.23
CA ILE A 4 -8.46 6.33 14.26
C ILE A 4 -9.53 6.83 15.26
N ASP A 5 -9.12 7.30 16.44
CA ASP A 5 -10.01 7.87 17.44
C ASP A 5 -10.61 9.20 16.95
N ILE A 6 -9.82 9.98 16.20
CA ILE A 6 -10.27 11.23 15.56
C ILE A 6 -11.36 10.93 14.53
N ALA A 7 -11.13 9.96 13.65
CA ALA A 7 -12.11 9.53 12.64
C ALA A 7 -13.43 9.08 13.29
N LEU A 8 -13.35 8.25 14.33
CA LEU A 8 -14.52 7.77 15.07
C LEU A 8 -15.30 8.92 15.75
N ARG A 9 -14.59 9.86 16.38
CA ARG A 9 -15.19 11.06 16.99
C ARG A 9 -15.91 11.91 15.95
N ILE A 10 -15.27 12.16 14.81
CA ILE A 10 -15.85 12.96 13.70
C ILE A 10 -17.12 12.27 13.21
N ALA A 11 -17.06 10.99 12.84
CA ALA A 11 -18.22 10.25 12.34
C ALA A 11 -19.40 10.28 13.32
N THR A 12 -19.13 10.01 14.60
CA THR A 12 -20.16 9.99 15.64
C THR A 12 -20.80 11.37 15.85
N SER A 13 -19.99 12.43 15.78
CA SER A 13 -20.47 13.81 15.95
C SER A 13 -21.25 14.30 14.73
N ALA A 14 -20.78 13.97 13.52
CA ALA A 14 -21.36 14.41 12.25
C ALA A 14 -22.75 13.81 12.01
N HIS A 15 -22.95 12.55 12.39
CA HIS A 15 -24.25 11.86 12.26
C HIS A 15 -25.11 11.90 13.54
N ALA A 16 -24.76 12.72 14.53
CA ALA A 16 -25.47 12.79 15.80
C ALA A 16 -26.94 13.21 15.60
N GLY A 17 -27.87 12.39 16.09
CA GLY A 17 -29.32 12.65 16.02
C GLY A 17 -29.96 12.37 14.66
N GLN A 18 -29.20 11.93 13.66
CA GLN A 18 -29.74 11.52 12.36
C GLN A 18 -30.32 10.11 12.44
N LEU A 19 -31.49 9.89 11.82
CA LEU A 19 -32.13 8.59 11.70
C LEU A 19 -32.21 8.17 10.24
N ASP A 20 -32.03 6.88 9.97
CA ASP A 20 -32.24 6.28 8.66
C ASP A 20 -33.73 6.06 8.37
N ARG A 21 -34.02 5.48 7.19
CA ARG A 21 -35.40 5.23 6.73
C ARG A 21 -36.19 4.28 7.64
N ASP A 22 -35.50 3.43 8.39
CA ASP A 22 -36.09 2.44 9.28
C ASP A 22 -36.13 2.94 10.74
N GLY A 23 -35.69 4.19 10.99
CA GLY A 23 -35.72 4.84 12.29
C GLY A 23 -34.52 4.51 13.18
N TYR A 24 -33.46 3.88 12.64
CA TYR A 24 -32.23 3.60 13.37
C TYR A 24 -31.21 4.75 13.22
N PRO A 25 -30.27 4.93 14.17
CA PRO A 25 -29.22 5.94 14.03
C PRO A 25 -28.36 5.73 12.78
N VAL A 26 -28.21 6.77 11.96
CA VAL A 26 -27.43 6.71 10.69
C VAL A 26 -25.99 6.22 10.93
N ILE A 27 -25.38 6.65 12.04
CA ILE A 27 -24.01 6.29 12.43
C ILE A 27 -23.74 4.78 12.48
N LEU A 28 -24.77 3.94 12.66
CA LEU A 28 -24.58 2.49 12.70
C LEU A 28 -23.97 1.96 11.40
N HIS A 29 -24.33 2.53 10.24
CA HIS A 29 -23.80 2.09 8.95
C HIS A 29 -22.30 2.40 8.79
N PRO A 30 -21.83 3.66 8.93
CA PRO A 30 -20.40 3.97 8.91
C PRO A 30 -19.58 3.20 9.95
N LEU A 31 -20.14 2.96 11.16
CA LEU A 31 -19.47 2.14 12.17
C LEU A 31 -19.28 0.70 11.70
N THR A 32 -20.30 0.07 11.13
CA THR A 32 -20.17 -1.29 10.59
C THR A 32 -19.15 -1.34 9.44
N VAL A 33 -19.21 -0.39 8.50
CA VAL A 33 -18.29 -0.35 7.35
C VAL A 33 -16.83 -0.18 7.81
N GLY A 34 -16.58 0.73 8.77
CA GLY A 34 -15.25 0.91 9.34
C GLY A 34 -14.76 -0.31 10.12
N LEU A 35 -15.60 -0.95 10.93
CA LEU A 35 -15.21 -2.15 11.69
C LEU A 35 -14.90 -3.38 10.81
N MET A 36 -15.36 -3.39 9.55
CA MET A 36 -15.00 -4.41 8.57
C MET A 36 -13.61 -4.21 7.94
N GLY A 37 -12.95 -3.07 8.17
CA GLY A 37 -11.61 -2.78 7.65
C GLY A 37 -10.51 -3.60 8.34
N HIS A 38 -9.49 -4.00 7.57
CA HIS A 38 -8.34 -4.77 8.03
C HIS A 38 -7.18 -3.88 8.49
N THR A 39 -7.01 -2.73 7.84
CA THR A 39 -6.00 -1.71 8.19
C THR A 39 -6.63 -0.54 8.93
N ASP A 40 -5.81 0.28 9.59
CA ASP A 40 -6.33 1.46 10.29
C ASP A 40 -6.78 2.54 9.30
N GLU A 41 -6.16 2.63 8.12
CA GLU A 41 -6.59 3.47 7.01
C GLU A 41 -7.97 3.07 6.48
N GLU A 42 -8.21 1.76 6.28
CA GLU A 42 -9.52 1.24 5.87
C GLU A 42 -10.59 1.52 6.93
N LYS A 43 -10.27 1.32 8.22
CA LYS A 43 -11.21 1.62 9.31
C LYS A 43 -11.55 3.10 9.36
N MET A 44 -10.54 3.98 9.30
CA MET A 44 -10.72 5.43 9.27
C MET A 44 -11.59 5.86 8.09
N ALA A 45 -11.25 5.41 6.88
CA ALA A 45 -12.02 5.73 5.68
C ALA A 45 -13.45 5.17 5.78
N GLY A 46 -13.64 3.95 6.28
CA GLY A 46 -14.96 3.36 6.49
C GLY A 46 -15.81 4.11 7.52
N PHE A 47 -15.23 4.61 8.60
CA PHE A 47 -15.97 5.47 9.55
C PHE A 47 -16.38 6.81 8.92
N LEU A 48 -15.60 7.32 7.97
CA LEU A 48 -15.77 8.65 7.40
C LEU A 48 -16.45 8.67 6.01
N HIS A 49 -16.72 7.52 5.40
CA HIS A 49 -17.08 7.43 3.97
C HIS A 49 -18.33 8.23 3.58
N ASP A 50 -19.33 8.30 4.47
CA ASP A 50 -20.55 9.09 4.27
C ASP A 50 -20.47 10.50 4.88
N VAL A 51 -19.43 10.81 5.66
CA VAL A 51 -19.39 12.07 6.43
C VAL A 51 -19.39 13.29 5.52
N VAL A 52 -18.62 13.26 4.44
CA VAL A 52 -18.55 14.40 3.49
C VAL A 52 -19.80 14.46 2.60
N GLU A 53 -20.43 13.32 2.31
CA GLU A 53 -21.62 13.26 1.45
C GLU A 53 -22.88 13.73 2.19
N ASP A 54 -23.02 13.36 3.47
CA ASP A 54 -24.26 13.53 4.23
C ASP A 54 -24.23 14.67 5.27
N THR A 55 -23.10 15.35 5.44
CA THR A 55 -22.93 16.37 6.48
C THR A 55 -22.26 17.64 5.95
N SER A 56 -22.00 18.62 6.83
CA SER A 56 -21.35 19.88 6.46
C SER A 56 -19.81 19.83 6.44
N TYR A 57 -19.21 18.70 6.77
CA TYR A 57 -17.75 18.54 6.79
C TYR A 57 -17.18 18.58 5.37
N SER A 58 -16.09 19.32 5.16
CA SER A 58 -15.30 19.28 3.93
C SER A 58 -14.07 18.37 4.06
N PHE A 59 -13.42 18.06 2.93
CA PHE A 59 -12.14 17.34 2.95
C PHE A 59 -11.03 18.14 3.66
N GLU A 60 -11.05 19.47 3.55
CA GLU A 60 -10.12 20.37 4.24
C GLU A 60 -10.33 20.31 5.76
N ASP A 61 -11.58 20.22 6.23
CA ASP A 61 -11.86 20.04 7.66
C ASP A 61 -11.24 18.74 8.19
N LEU A 62 -11.38 17.64 7.43
CA LEU A 62 -10.78 16.35 7.82
C LEU A 62 -9.25 16.43 7.89
N LEU A 63 -8.60 17.09 6.93
CA LEU A 63 -7.15 17.31 6.96
C LEU A 63 -6.74 18.16 8.16
N HIS A 64 -7.47 19.23 8.47
CA HIS A 64 -7.19 20.09 9.63
C HIS A 64 -7.36 19.37 10.97
N GLU A 65 -8.31 18.44 11.06
CA GLU A 65 -8.51 17.59 12.24
C GLU A 65 -7.43 16.50 12.38
N GLY A 66 -6.56 16.33 11.38
CA GLY A 66 -5.43 15.40 11.41
C GLY A 66 -5.72 14.04 10.80
N ILE A 67 -6.75 13.92 9.95
CA ILE A 67 -6.96 12.71 9.14
C ILE A 67 -5.85 12.63 8.07
N PRO A 68 -5.20 11.47 7.89
CA PRO A 68 -4.11 11.32 6.92
C PRO A 68 -4.55 11.61 5.48
N THR A 69 -3.68 12.24 4.68
CA THR A 69 -3.95 12.56 3.27
C THR A 69 -4.38 11.35 2.45
N GLY A 70 -3.78 10.18 2.68
CA GLY A 70 -4.15 8.93 1.99
C GLY A 70 -5.60 8.52 2.24
N VAL A 71 -6.08 8.68 3.49
CA VAL A 71 -7.47 8.43 3.87
C VAL A 71 -8.40 9.46 3.20
N VAL A 72 -8.05 10.75 3.25
CA VAL A 72 -8.86 11.80 2.61
C VAL A 72 -8.96 11.63 1.09
N ASN A 73 -7.88 11.19 0.43
CA ASN A 73 -7.91 10.88 -1.00
C ASN A 73 -8.81 9.67 -1.33
N ALA A 74 -8.82 8.65 -0.48
CA ALA A 74 -9.79 7.55 -0.62
C ALA A 74 -11.23 8.05 -0.46
N LEU A 75 -11.49 8.93 0.51
CA LEU A 75 -12.81 9.54 0.71
C LEU A 75 -13.26 10.36 -0.51
N ARG A 76 -12.36 11.10 -1.17
CA ARG A 76 -12.66 11.81 -2.43
C ARG A 76 -13.12 10.87 -3.53
N ILE A 77 -12.47 9.71 -3.66
CA ILE A 77 -12.85 8.66 -4.63
C ILE A 77 -14.20 8.05 -4.26
N LEU A 78 -14.46 7.86 -2.97
CA LEU A 78 -15.70 7.29 -2.44
C LEU A 78 -16.89 8.26 -2.45
N THR A 79 -16.70 9.56 -2.63
CA THR A 79 -17.81 10.53 -2.60
C THR A 79 -18.53 10.58 -3.95
N HIS A 80 -19.82 10.23 -3.99
CA HIS A 80 -20.57 10.21 -5.25
C HIS A 80 -20.94 11.64 -5.70
N GLN A 81 -20.46 12.05 -6.87
CA GLN A 81 -20.78 13.38 -7.40
C GLN A 81 -22.21 13.45 -7.95
N PRO A 82 -22.98 14.52 -7.64
CA PRO A 82 -24.32 14.70 -8.17
C PRO A 82 -24.34 14.69 -9.70
N GLY A 83 -25.21 13.87 -10.28
CA GLY A 83 -25.39 13.77 -11.74
C GLY A 83 -24.56 12.70 -12.44
N THR A 84 -23.66 12.01 -11.74
CA THR A 84 -22.92 10.86 -12.30
C THR A 84 -23.74 9.58 -12.21
N ASP A 85 -23.74 8.75 -13.27
CA ASP A 85 -24.36 7.41 -13.20
C ASP A 85 -23.70 6.56 -12.10
N TYR A 86 -24.50 5.77 -11.42
CA TYR A 86 -24.02 4.99 -10.27
C TYR A 86 -22.98 3.93 -10.67
N PHE A 87 -23.14 3.26 -11.81
CA PHE A 87 -22.18 2.25 -12.25
C PHE A 87 -20.93 2.87 -12.85
N ASP A 88 -21.03 4.04 -13.49
CA ASP A 88 -19.85 4.81 -13.91
C ASP A 88 -19.04 5.27 -12.68
N TYR A 89 -19.73 5.70 -11.61
CA TYR A 89 -19.08 6.01 -10.33
C TYR A 89 -18.39 4.76 -9.72
N VAL A 90 -19.06 3.61 -9.67
CA VAL A 90 -18.43 2.35 -9.21
C VAL A 90 -17.22 1.98 -10.07
N GLN A 91 -17.31 2.16 -11.39
CA GLN A 91 -16.18 1.92 -12.29
C GLN A 91 -15.02 2.89 -12.03
N SER A 92 -15.28 4.15 -11.73
CA SER A 92 -14.23 5.12 -11.38
C SER A 92 -13.45 4.74 -10.11
N ILE A 93 -14.11 4.11 -9.13
CA ILE A 93 -13.44 3.56 -7.94
C ILE A 93 -12.51 2.42 -8.36
N ILE A 94 -12.98 1.52 -9.24
CA ILE A 94 -12.18 0.40 -9.76
C ILE A 94 -10.95 0.91 -10.50
N ASP A 95 -11.14 1.88 -11.39
CA ASP A 95 -10.08 2.44 -12.24
C ASP A 95 -9.05 3.24 -11.42
N SER A 96 -9.44 3.77 -10.25
CA SER A 96 -8.51 4.44 -9.34
C SER A 96 -7.42 3.52 -8.79
N GLN A 97 -7.70 2.20 -8.73
CA GLN A 97 -6.85 1.19 -8.08
C GLN A 97 -6.44 1.53 -6.64
N ASN A 98 -7.15 2.45 -5.97
CA ASN A 98 -6.85 2.85 -4.61
C ASN A 98 -7.33 1.74 -3.64
N PRO A 99 -6.42 1.07 -2.89
CA PRO A 99 -6.79 -0.06 -2.04
C PRO A 99 -7.84 0.29 -0.99
N ILE A 100 -7.68 1.47 -0.37
CA ILE A 100 -8.55 1.92 0.72
C ILE A 100 -9.96 2.14 0.16
N ALA A 101 -10.08 2.82 -0.98
CA ALA A 101 -11.38 3.08 -1.61
C ALA A 101 -12.06 1.78 -2.09
N LEU A 102 -11.31 0.85 -2.69
CA LEU A 102 -11.84 -0.44 -3.12
C LEU A 102 -12.39 -1.25 -1.93
N GLN A 103 -11.61 -1.38 -0.86
CA GLN A 103 -12.01 -2.17 0.31
C GLN A 103 -13.18 -1.53 1.06
N VAL A 104 -13.17 -0.21 1.25
CA VAL A 104 -14.30 0.49 1.88
C VAL A 104 -15.56 0.38 1.03
N LYS A 105 -15.44 0.50 -0.30
CA LYS A 105 -16.61 0.34 -1.18
C LYS A 105 -17.17 -1.08 -1.15
N TYR A 106 -16.29 -2.08 -1.07
CA TYR A 106 -16.70 -3.47 -0.88
C TYR A 106 -17.48 -3.64 0.43
N ASN A 107 -16.95 -3.12 1.55
CA ASN A 107 -17.60 -3.19 2.86
C ASN A 107 -18.96 -2.46 2.89
N ASP A 108 -19.03 -1.26 2.32
CA ASP A 108 -20.26 -0.48 2.11
C ASP A 108 -21.32 -1.29 1.36
N LEU A 109 -20.95 -1.82 0.18
CA LEU A 109 -21.85 -2.60 -0.66
C LEU A 109 -22.33 -3.87 0.02
N GLN A 110 -21.47 -4.56 0.77
CA GLN A 110 -21.86 -5.74 1.55
C GLN A 110 -22.91 -5.39 2.61
N HIS A 111 -22.68 -4.31 3.37
CA HIS A 111 -23.62 -3.89 4.41
C HIS A 111 -24.95 -3.40 3.81
N ASN A 112 -24.90 -2.62 2.74
CA ASN A 112 -26.08 -2.13 2.04
C ASN A 112 -26.87 -3.23 1.34
N PHE A 113 -26.20 -4.24 0.76
CA PHE A 113 -26.86 -5.43 0.22
C PHE A 113 -27.61 -6.21 1.30
N GLN A 114 -27.04 -6.36 2.49
CA GLN A 114 -27.67 -7.05 3.62
C GLN A 114 -28.88 -6.27 4.18
N ARG A 115 -28.82 -4.93 4.26
CA ARG A 115 -29.93 -4.07 4.69
C ARG A 115 -31.04 -4.00 3.64
N GLY A 116 -30.69 -4.05 2.36
CA GLY A 116 -31.61 -4.00 1.23
C GLY A 116 -32.45 -5.26 0.99
N LYS A 117 -32.49 -6.21 1.94
CA LYS A 117 -33.19 -7.50 1.77
C LYS A 117 -34.67 -7.34 1.44
N ASP A 118 -35.31 -6.34 2.03
CA ASP A 118 -36.73 -6.05 1.85
C ASP A 118 -37.02 -5.17 0.62
N TYR A 119 -35.98 -4.75 -0.12
CA TYR A 119 -36.05 -3.83 -1.25
C TYR A 119 -35.40 -4.42 -2.51
N PRO A 120 -36.14 -5.16 -3.36
CA PRO A 120 -35.58 -5.92 -4.50
C PRO A 120 -34.74 -5.09 -5.48
N ASP A 121 -35.15 -3.85 -5.77
CA ASP A 121 -34.42 -2.97 -6.68
C ASP A 121 -33.06 -2.53 -6.11
N LEU A 122 -33.00 -2.25 -4.80
CA LEU A 122 -31.75 -1.94 -4.10
C LEU A 122 -30.86 -3.18 -4.06
N GLN A 123 -31.44 -4.35 -3.77
CA GLN A 123 -30.70 -5.61 -3.76
C GLN A 123 -30.05 -5.90 -5.12
N LYS A 124 -30.79 -5.70 -6.22
CA LYS A 124 -30.26 -5.86 -7.59
C LYS A 124 -29.17 -4.85 -7.91
N LYS A 125 -29.36 -3.58 -7.54
CA LYS A 125 -28.38 -2.50 -7.76
C LYS A 125 -27.08 -2.77 -7.01
N HIS A 126 -27.15 -2.99 -5.70
CA HIS A 126 -25.98 -3.22 -4.85
C HIS A 126 -25.31 -4.56 -5.16
N GLY A 127 -26.08 -5.61 -5.47
CA GLY A 127 -25.53 -6.91 -5.86
C GLY A 127 -24.68 -6.84 -7.11
N LYS A 128 -25.13 -6.11 -8.15
CA LYS A 128 -24.32 -5.93 -9.38
C LYS A 128 -23.03 -5.15 -9.09
N ALA A 129 -23.09 -4.08 -8.32
CA ALA A 129 -21.90 -3.30 -7.96
C ALA A 129 -20.93 -4.10 -7.08
N LEU A 130 -21.46 -4.92 -6.16
CA LEU A 130 -20.66 -5.79 -5.30
C LEU A 130 -19.87 -6.80 -6.12
N GLU A 131 -20.48 -7.42 -7.13
CA GLU A 131 -19.77 -8.34 -8.03
C GLU A 131 -18.68 -7.63 -8.85
N MET A 132 -18.93 -6.39 -9.31
CA MET A 132 -17.90 -5.60 -10.02
C MET A 132 -16.67 -5.32 -9.13
N ILE A 133 -16.91 -4.83 -7.91
CA ILE A 133 -15.83 -4.53 -6.96
C ILE A 133 -15.11 -5.81 -6.52
N LYS A 134 -15.86 -6.89 -6.26
CA LYS A 134 -15.29 -8.18 -5.87
C LYS A 134 -14.38 -8.76 -6.95
N ALA A 135 -14.81 -8.72 -8.22
CA ALA A 135 -13.99 -9.16 -9.34
C ALA A 135 -12.73 -8.29 -9.51
N ALA A 136 -12.83 -6.98 -9.27
CA ALA A 136 -11.68 -6.09 -9.29
C ALA A 136 -10.69 -6.42 -8.16
N ILE A 137 -11.16 -6.62 -6.92
CA ILE A 137 -10.33 -7.01 -5.78
C ILE A 137 -9.67 -8.36 -6.05
N GLU A 138 -10.41 -9.37 -6.50
CA GLU A 138 -9.87 -10.70 -6.80
C GLU A 138 -8.76 -10.63 -7.84
N LYS A 139 -8.95 -9.82 -8.89
CA LYS A 139 -7.91 -9.58 -9.89
C LYS A 139 -6.70 -8.86 -9.31
N CYS A 140 -6.90 -7.87 -8.44
CA CYS A 140 -5.82 -7.12 -7.80
C CYS A 140 -5.05 -7.94 -6.75
N SER A 141 -5.66 -8.97 -6.17
CA SER A 141 -5.06 -9.85 -5.16
C SER A 141 -4.22 -10.99 -5.74
N GLN A 142 -4.08 -11.06 -7.06
CA GLN A 142 -3.23 -12.06 -7.71
C GLN A 142 -1.75 -11.68 -7.55
N VAL A 143 -0.94 -12.71 -7.34
CA VAL A 143 0.52 -12.64 -7.23
C VAL A 143 1.09 -13.41 -8.42
N ASP A 144 2.05 -12.79 -9.10
CA ASP A 144 2.69 -13.35 -10.29
C ASP A 144 4.18 -13.58 -10.05
N ILE A 145 4.81 -14.42 -10.88
CA ILE A 145 6.27 -14.60 -10.85
C ILE A 145 6.89 -13.51 -11.71
N TYR A 146 7.91 -12.82 -11.15
CA TYR A 146 8.67 -11.87 -11.92
C TYR A 146 9.58 -12.56 -12.93
N HIS A 147 9.60 -12.01 -14.14
CA HIS A 147 10.51 -12.38 -15.20
C HIS A 147 11.31 -11.14 -15.62
N ALA A 148 12.63 -11.24 -15.54
CA ALA A 148 13.50 -10.13 -15.94
C ALA A 148 13.30 -9.80 -17.44
N PRO A 149 13.38 -8.51 -17.81
CA PRO A 149 13.30 -8.11 -19.22
C PRO A 149 14.35 -8.83 -20.09
N GLU A 150 13.95 -9.18 -21.32
CA GLU A 150 14.87 -9.75 -22.32
C GLU A 150 15.84 -8.71 -22.90
N ASP A 151 15.55 -7.41 -22.72
CA ASP A 151 16.38 -6.32 -23.20
C ASP A 151 17.66 -6.18 -22.38
N CYS A 152 18.79 -6.55 -22.98
CA CYS A 152 20.12 -6.46 -22.36
C CYS A 152 20.58 -5.02 -22.04
N SER A 153 19.86 -3.98 -22.48
CA SER A 153 20.12 -2.60 -22.09
C SER A 153 19.53 -2.25 -20.71
N ILE A 154 18.76 -3.16 -20.12
CA ILE A 154 18.14 -3.03 -18.81
C ILE A 154 18.87 -3.95 -17.82
N GLU A 155 19.32 -3.38 -16.71
CA GLU A 155 19.80 -4.13 -15.57
C GLU A 155 18.75 -4.15 -14.46
N VAL A 156 18.83 -5.16 -13.58
CA VAL A 156 17.86 -5.35 -12.49
C VAL A 156 18.59 -5.46 -11.16
N GLY A 157 18.18 -4.67 -10.19
CA GLY A 157 18.57 -4.81 -8.78
C GLY A 157 17.39 -5.25 -7.92
N ILE A 158 17.67 -5.96 -6.82
CA ILE A 158 16.64 -6.46 -5.90
C ILE A 158 17.03 -6.04 -4.48
N PHE A 159 16.19 -5.24 -3.85
CA PHE A 159 16.49 -4.60 -2.56
C PHE A 159 15.34 -4.82 -1.57
N ALA A 160 15.66 -5.29 -0.36
CA ALA A 160 14.73 -5.42 0.76
C ALA A 160 15.22 -4.55 1.93
N CYS A 161 14.39 -3.64 2.41
CA CYS A 161 14.81 -2.71 3.47
C CYS A 161 13.63 -2.22 4.31
N GLY A 162 12.74 -3.11 4.75
CA GLY A 162 11.52 -2.73 5.48
C GLY A 162 10.30 -2.68 4.57
N CYS A 163 9.30 -1.87 4.93
CA CYS A 163 8.10 -1.70 4.10
C CYS A 163 8.45 -1.39 2.64
N PHE A 164 8.04 -2.26 1.73
CA PHE A 164 8.31 -2.10 0.30
C PHE A 164 7.65 -0.86 -0.34
N TRP A 165 6.62 -0.26 0.28
CA TRP A 165 5.97 0.94 -0.25
C TRP A 165 6.91 2.14 -0.19
N GLY A 166 7.58 2.33 0.95
CA GLY A 166 8.56 3.39 1.13
C GLY A 166 9.80 3.16 0.24
N ALA A 167 10.28 1.92 0.19
CA ALA A 167 11.39 1.54 -0.68
C ALA A 167 11.09 1.79 -2.17
N GLN A 168 9.96 1.30 -2.69
CA GLN A 168 9.56 1.47 -4.09
C GLN A 168 9.46 2.96 -4.43
N HIS A 169 8.84 3.75 -3.55
CA HIS A 169 8.69 5.19 -3.70
C HIS A 169 10.03 5.95 -3.80
N GLN A 170 11.08 5.50 -3.10
CA GLN A 170 12.41 6.13 -3.18
C GLN A 170 13.17 5.72 -4.46
N PHE A 171 13.08 4.46 -4.87
CA PHE A 171 13.76 3.97 -6.07
C PHE A 171 13.15 4.54 -7.35
N GLN A 172 11.82 4.57 -7.47
CA GLN A 172 11.15 5.06 -8.67
C GLN A 172 11.43 6.54 -8.98
N LYS A 173 11.87 7.32 -7.98
CA LYS A 173 12.26 8.74 -8.14
C LYS A 173 13.66 8.94 -8.71
N GLN A 174 14.48 7.89 -8.82
CA GLN A 174 15.84 8.04 -9.32
C GLN A 174 15.87 8.15 -10.85
N PRO A 175 16.50 9.21 -11.40
CA PRO A 175 16.72 9.29 -12.84
C PRO A 175 17.48 8.06 -13.35
N GLY A 176 16.98 7.44 -14.41
CA GLY A 176 17.55 6.21 -14.99
C GLY A 176 16.90 4.92 -14.49
N VAL A 177 16.10 4.95 -13.43
CA VAL A 177 15.19 3.84 -13.09
C VAL A 177 14.02 3.84 -14.06
N LEU A 178 13.73 2.67 -14.63
CA LEU A 178 12.75 2.47 -15.69
C LEU A 178 11.44 1.88 -15.17
N ASN A 179 11.55 0.93 -14.23
CA ASN A 179 10.41 0.25 -13.63
C ASN A 179 10.76 -0.22 -12.22
N THR A 180 9.75 -0.31 -11.35
CA THR A 180 9.91 -0.85 -9.99
C THR A 180 8.72 -1.71 -9.61
N LEU A 181 8.95 -2.90 -9.08
CA LEU A 181 7.88 -3.81 -8.63
C LEU A 181 8.11 -4.18 -7.16
N ALA A 182 7.11 -3.95 -6.32
CA ALA A 182 7.08 -4.41 -4.93
C ALA A 182 6.67 -5.89 -4.89
N GLY A 183 7.22 -6.67 -3.96
CA GLY A 183 6.89 -8.08 -3.85
C GLY A 183 7.68 -8.83 -2.79
N TYR A 184 7.74 -10.15 -2.96
CA TYR A 184 8.21 -11.09 -1.95
C TYR A 184 9.30 -12.00 -2.52
N THR A 185 10.39 -12.20 -1.78
CA THR A 185 11.47 -13.12 -2.17
C THR A 185 12.25 -13.65 -0.96
N GLY A 186 13.16 -14.61 -1.17
CA GLY A 186 14.00 -15.23 -0.14
C GLY A 186 13.31 -16.30 0.73
N GLY A 187 12.00 -16.51 0.53
CA GLY A 187 11.23 -17.59 1.13
C GLY A 187 11.00 -18.77 0.18
N LYS A 188 10.61 -19.92 0.74
CA LYS A 188 10.39 -21.15 -0.05
C LYS A 188 8.95 -21.34 -0.49
N GLU A 189 8.02 -20.61 0.12
CA GLU A 189 6.59 -20.73 -0.12
C GLU A 189 6.23 -20.15 -1.50
N ALA A 190 5.49 -20.89 -2.32
CA ALA A 190 5.09 -20.42 -3.64
C ALA A 190 3.85 -19.54 -3.56
N PHE A 191 3.84 -18.45 -4.34
CA PHE A 191 2.72 -17.51 -4.45
C PHE A 191 2.20 -17.02 -3.08
N PRO A 192 3.09 -16.44 -2.24
CA PRO A 192 2.70 -15.98 -0.91
C PRO A 192 1.69 -14.83 -1.01
N SER A 193 0.65 -14.83 -0.17
CA SER A 193 -0.22 -13.66 0.00
C SER A 193 0.40 -12.67 0.98
N TYR A 194 0.07 -11.38 0.87
CA TYR A 194 0.47 -10.37 1.84
C TYR A 194 0.09 -10.78 3.28
N ALA A 195 -1.11 -11.34 3.46
CA ALA A 195 -1.58 -11.79 4.77
C ALA A 195 -0.68 -12.89 5.35
N ASP A 196 -0.20 -13.82 4.53
CA ASP A 196 0.70 -14.88 4.99
C ASP A 196 2.09 -14.35 5.32
N VAL A 197 2.60 -13.39 4.54
CA VAL A 197 3.89 -12.71 4.81
C VAL A 197 3.81 -11.89 6.09
N ARG A 198 2.78 -11.04 6.23
CA ARG A 198 2.53 -10.19 7.40
C ARG A 198 2.36 -11.01 8.67
N ASP A 199 1.64 -12.14 8.61
CA ASP A 199 1.40 -13.04 9.75
C ASP A 199 2.60 -13.98 10.05
N HIS A 200 3.75 -13.78 9.41
CA HIS A 200 4.97 -14.59 9.56
C HIS A 200 4.78 -16.08 9.25
N LYS A 201 3.82 -16.42 8.38
CA LYS A 201 3.58 -17.80 7.93
C LYS A 201 4.51 -18.22 6.80
N THR A 202 5.27 -17.27 6.24
CA THR A 202 6.25 -17.50 5.18
C THR A 202 7.64 -17.01 5.60
N HIS A 203 8.65 -17.40 4.86
CA HIS A 203 10.03 -16.97 5.09
C HIS A 203 10.45 -15.81 4.18
N HIS A 204 9.52 -15.27 3.40
CA HIS A 204 9.77 -14.18 2.46
C HIS A 204 10.07 -12.87 3.17
N VAL A 205 10.78 -12.00 2.47
CA VAL A 205 10.96 -10.59 2.81
C VAL A 205 10.24 -9.71 1.81
N GLU A 206 9.78 -8.55 2.27
CA GLU A 206 9.32 -7.49 1.40
C GLU A 206 10.52 -6.89 0.65
N ALA A 207 10.46 -6.90 -0.67
CA ALA A 207 11.53 -6.48 -1.55
C ALA A 207 10.99 -5.70 -2.75
N VAL A 208 11.90 -4.97 -3.40
CA VAL A 208 11.62 -4.19 -4.60
C VAL A 208 12.57 -4.61 -5.70
N ILE A 209 12.00 -5.01 -6.84
CA ILE A 209 12.69 -5.08 -8.12
C ILE A 209 12.88 -3.66 -8.62
N VAL A 210 14.10 -3.33 -9.05
CA VAL A 210 14.45 -2.04 -9.66
C VAL A 210 15.08 -2.35 -11.02
N GLU A 211 14.32 -2.10 -12.09
CA GLU A 211 14.83 -2.15 -13.46
C GLU A 211 15.39 -0.78 -13.83
N PHE A 212 16.62 -0.72 -14.34
CA PHE A 212 17.30 0.54 -14.59
C PHE A 212 18.18 0.49 -15.83
N ASN A 213 18.43 1.66 -16.42
CA ASN A 213 19.38 1.83 -17.51
C ASN A 213 20.78 2.10 -16.92
N PRO A 214 21.76 1.18 -17.07
CA PRO A 214 23.09 1.32 -16.49
C PRO A 214 23.91 2.48 -17.08
N GLN A 215 23.47 3.05 -18.22
CA GLN A 215 24.08 4.26 -18.79
C GLN A 215 23.61 5.55 -18.11
N GLN A 216 22.50 5.51 -17.37
CA GLN A 216 21.93 6.68 -16.68
C GLN A 216 22.14 6.61 -15.16
N VAL A 217 22.02 5.42 -14.57
CA VAL A 217 22.26 5.18 -13.13
C VAL A 217 23.02 3.88 -12.94
N SER A 218 24.04 3.89 -12.09
CA SER A 218 24.82 2.68 -11.80
C SER A 218 24.20 1.87 -10.66
N TYR A 219 24.45 0.55 -10.66
CA TYR A 219 24.07 -0.32 -9.54
C TYR A 219 24.67 0.17 -8.20
N GLU A 220 25.91 0.66 -8.21
CA GLU A 220 26.54 1.28 -7.03
C GLU A 220 25.74 2.47 -6.49
N SER A 221 25.18 3.31 -7.37
CA SER A 221 24.35 4.45 -6.96
C SER A 221 23.04 3.99 -6.31
N LEU A 222 22.45 2.90 -6.81
CA LEU A 222 21.27 2.28 -6.23
C LEU A 222 21.58 1.64 -4.87
N CYS A 223 22.72 0.96 -4.72
CA CYS A 223 23.19 0.45 -3.43
C CYS A 223 23.43 1.60 -2.41
N LYS A 224 23.99 2.73 -2.85
CA LYS A 224 24.13 3.91 -1.99
C LYS A 224 22.78 4.45 -1.54
N LEU A 225 21.83 4.62 -2.47
CA LEU A 225 20.47 5.04 -2.13
C LEU A 225 19.83 4.08 -1.13
N PHE A 226 19.94 2.77 -1.37
CA PHE A 226 19.45 1.74 -0.47
C PHE A 226 19.89 1.98 0.99
N PHE A 227 21.18 2.22 1.22
CA PHE A 227 21.70 2.51 2.56
C PHE A 227 21.32 3.90 3.11
N GLU A 228 20.92 4.84 2.25
CA GLU A 228 20.46 6.17 2.63
C GLU A 228 18.97 6.22 3.01
N ILE A 229 18.18 5.21 2.62
CA ILE A 229 16.73 5.18 2.86
C ILE A 229 16.33 4.25 4.01
N HIS A 230 17.26 3.70 4.77
CA HIS A 230 16.97 2.99 6.00
C HIS A 230 18.15 2.99 6.96
N ASP A 231 17.92 2.47 8.17
CA ASP A 231 18.98 2.15 9.12
C ASP A 231 19.47 0.69 8.89
N PRO A 232 20.67 0.49 8.31
CA PRO A 232 21.19 -0.84 8.03
C PRO A 232 21.77 -1.54 9.27
N ALA A 233 21.81 -0.89 10.44
CA ALA A 233 22.23 -1.52 11.68
C ALA A 233 21.12 -2.36 12.31
N GLN A 234 19.86 -2.08 12.01
CA GLN A 234 18.72 -2.81 12.57
C GLN A 234 18.65 -4.26 12.05
N THR A 235 18.51 -5.22 12.96
CA THR A 235 18.48 -6.66 12.63
C THR A 235 17.08 -7.25 12.64
N ASP A 236 16.17 -6.69 13.42
CA ASP A 236 14.84 -7.28 13.70
C ASP A 236 13.71 -6.59 12.92
N GLY A 237 14.08 -5.92 11.82
CA GLY A 237 13.20 -5.11 10.98
C GLY A 237 13.87 -3.80 10.58
N VAL A 238 13.10 -2.88 10.01
CA VAL A 238 13.58 -1.56 9.59
C VAL A 238 12.58 -0.47 9.97
N GLY A 239 13.08 0.55 10.66
CA GLY A 239 12.29 1.67 11.16
C GLY A 239 11.21 1.19 12.14
N PRO A 240 9.94 1.60 11.95
CA PRO A 240 8.82 1.14 12.75
C PRO A 240 8.32 -0.27 12.37
N ASP A 241 8.79 -0.83 11.24
CA ASP A 241 8.33 -2.11 10.72
C ASP A 241 9.19 -3.25 11.29
N LEU A 242 8.65 -3.94 12.30
CA LEU A 242 9.34 -5.01 13.03
C LEU A 242 8.90 -6.38 12.55
N GLY A 243 9.87 -7.26 12.28
CA GLY A 243 9.61 -8.62 11.82
C GLY A 243 10.61 -9.10 10.76
N PRO A 244 10.78 -10.43 10.61
CA PRO A 244 11.73 -11.01 9.66
C PRO A 244 11.43 -10.64 8.21
N GLN A 245 10.19 -10.33 7.85
CA GLN A 245 9.82 -9.87 6.51
C GLN A 245 10.38 -8.49 6.16
N TYR A 246 10.76 -7.69 7.16
CA TYR A 246 11.23 -6.31 7.01
C TYR A 246 12.75 -6.17 7.08
N ARG A 247 13.49 -7.28 7.16
CA ARG A 247 14.96 -7.26 7.31
C ARG A 247 15.65 -6.63 6.09
N SER A 248 16.84 -6.07 6.34
CA SER A 248 17.68 -5.49 5.29
C SER A 248 18.44 -6.57 4.50
N CYS A 249 18.13 -6.71 3.21
CA CYS A 249 18.82 -7.61 2.28
C CYS A 249 19.06 -6.95 0.91
N ILE A 250 20.14 -7.33 0.24
CA ILE A 250 20.36 -7.12 -1.19
C ILE A 250 20.47 -8.49 -1.86
N PHE A 251 19.61 -8.76 -2.85
CA PHE A 251 19.68 -9.99 -3.62
C PHE A 251 20.46 -9.74 -4.92
N TYR A 252 21.68 -10.24 -4.99
CA TYR A 252 22.56 -10.05 -6.14
C TYR A 252 22.25 -11.06 -7.25
N ARG A 253 22.19 -10.58 -8.49
CA ARG A 253 21.90 -11.42 -9.67
C ARG A 253 23.15 -12.01 -10.31
N ASN A 254 24.32 -11.46 -10.01
CA ASN A 254 25.61 -11.91 -10.51
C ASN A 254 26.76 -11.45 -9.60
N GLU A 255 27.96 -11.94 -9.88
CA GLU A 255 29.15 -11.65 -9.06
C GLU A 255 29.56 -10.17 -9.09
N SER A 256 29.33 -9.46 -10.19
CA SER A 256 29.62 -8.02 -10.29
C SER A 256 28.74 -7.21 -9.33
N GLN A 257 27.44 -7.53 -9.26
CA GLN A 257 26.52 -6.92 -8.30
C GLN A 257 26.92 -7.25 -6.85
N LYS A 258 27.29 -8.49 -6.58
CA LYS A 258 27.77 -8.89 -5.25
C LYS A 258 28.99 -8.07 -4.82
N GLN A 259 30.02 -8.00 -5.66
CA GLN A 259 31.24 -7.22 -5.38
C GLN A 259 30.95 -5.73 -5.20
N THR A 260 30.02 -5.18 -6.00
CA THR A 260 29.61 -3.78 -5.87
C THR A 260 28.88 -3.53 -4.54
N ALA A 261 27.96 -4.41 -4.15
CA ALA A 261 27.25 -4.30 -2.88
C ALA A 261 28.18 -4.45 -1.68
N GLU A 262 29.14 -5.38 -1.73
CA GLU A 262 30.21 -5.54 -0.74
C GLU A 262 31.07 -4.27 -0.65
N HIS A 263 31.48 -3.70 -1.79
CA HIS A 263 32.26 -2.47 -1.82
C HIS A 263 31.53 -1.30 -1.17
N VAL A 264 30.26 -1.06 -1.50
CA VAL A 264 29.46 0.02 -0.91
C VAL A 264 29.25 -0.21 0.60
N THR A 265 29.06 -1.48 1.00
CA THR A 265 28.95 -1.86 2.42
C THR A 265 30.22 -1.52 3.20
N GLU A 266 31.39 -1.90 2.68
CA GLU A 266 32.68 -1.60 3.30
C GLU A 266 32.98 -0.09 3.31
N LEU A 267 32.60 0.63 2.24
CA LEU A 267 32.71 2.08 2.21
C LEU A 267 31.89 2.70 3.34
N LEU A 268 30.66 2.24 3.57
CA LEU A 268 29.81 2.75 4.64
C LEU A 268 30.37 2.42 6.03
N ARG A 269 30.83 1.17 6.25
CA ARG A 269 31.52 0.76 7.48
C ARG A 269 32.76 1.60 7.77
N SER A 270 33.54 1.95 6.75
CA SER A 270 34.73 2.80 6.91
C SER A 270 34.41 4.22 7.40
N LYS A 271 33.17 4.68 7.21
CA LYS A 271 32.66 5.97 7.72
C LYS A 271 32.14 5.89 9.16
N GLY A 272 32.09 4.70 9.76
CA GLY A 272 31.71 4.47 11.15
C GLY A 272 30.29 3.94 11.35
N ASP A 273 29.54 3.66 10.28
CA ASP A 273 28.21 3.05 10.35
C ASP A 273 28.29 1.53 10.59
N GLU A 274 27.38 1.02 11.42
CA GLU A 274 27.15 -0.42 11.56
C GLU A 274 26.24 -0.89 10.42
N VAL A 275 26.61 -2.00 9.77
CA VAL A 275 25.87 -2.52 8.62
C VAL A 275 25.67 -4.03 8.79
N ASN A 276 24.42 -4.42 9.02
CA ASN A 276 23.94 -5.79 9.23
C ASN A 276 23.14 -6.33 8.03
N THR A 277 23.08 -5.59 6.92
CA THR A 277 22.46 -6.03 5.66
C THR A 277 23.01 -7.35 5.15
N LEU A 278 22.12 -8.26 4.77
CA LEU A 278 22.48 -9.54 4.16
C LEU A 278 22.66 -9.41 2.65
N LEU A 279 23.75 -9.98 2.11
CA LEU A 279 23.96 -10.12 0.67
C LEU A 279 23.66 -11.56 0.27
N LEU A 280 22.58 -11.77 -0.47
CA LEU A 280 22.05 -13.10 -0.81
C LEU A 280 21.98 -13.26 -2.34
N PRO A 281 22.14 -14.48 -2.90
CA PRO A 281 21.89 -14.69 -4.32
C PRO A 281 20.41 -14.45 -4.66
N GLU A 282 20.12 -14.02 -5.89
CA GLU A 282 18.77 -13.93 -6.42
C GLU A 282 18.01 -15.27 -6.27
N GLU A 283 16.79 -15.17 -5.74
CA GLU A 283 15.81 -16.26 -5.68
C GLU A 283 14.56 -15.87 -6.47
N THR A 284 13.58 -16.76 -6.55
CA THR A 284 12.28 -16.44 -7.17
C THR A 284 11.68 -15.21 -6.51
N PHE A 285 11.28 -14.25 -7.34
CA PHE A 285 10.58 -13.05 -6.89
C PHE A 285 9.10 -13.17 -7.28
N TYR A 286 8.23 -13.03 -6.28
CA TYR A 286 6.79 -12.99 -6.44
C TYR A 286 6.35 -11.53 -6.43
N ILE A 287 5.83 -11.05 -7.56
CA ILE A 287 5.26 -9.71 -7.68
C ILE A 287 4.07 -9.62 -6.72
N GLY A 288 4.17 -8.72 -5.75
CA GLY A 288 3.12 -8.50 -4.77
C GLY A 288 1.84 -8.00 -5.44
N GLU A 289 0.74 -8.14 -4.72
CA GLU A 289 -0.59 -7.79 -5.20
C GLU A 289 -0.64 -6.38 -5.81
N ALA A 290 -1.47 -6.19 -6.84
CA ALA A 290 -1.51 -4.97 -7.63
C ALA A 290 -1.75 -3.72 -6.77
N TYR A 291 -2.45 -3.86 -5.65
CA TYR A 291 -2.73 -2.75 -4.74
C TYR A 291 -1.51 -2.28 -3.93
N HIS A 292 -0.45 -3.09 -3.80
CA HIS A 292 0.82 -2.66 -3.21
C HIS A 292 1.69 -1.87 -4.19
N GLN A 293 1.51 -2.08 -5.49
CA GLN A 293 2.31 -1.40 -6.51
C GLN A 293 2.00 0.08 -6.54
N HIS A 294 3.04 0.91 -6.47
CA HIS A 294 2.96 2.37 -6.50
C HIS A 294 1.97 2.93 -5.45
N TYR A 295 1.97 2.34 -4.25
CA TYR A 295 1.02 2.64 -3.19
C TYR A 295 0.87 4.15 -2.91
N TYR A 296 1.99 4.87 -2.78
CA TYR A 296 1.98 6.31 -2.52
C TYR A 296 1.53 7.17 -3.71
N GLU A 297 1.66 6.69 -4.95
CA GLU A 297 1.08 7.39 -6.11
C GLU A 297 -0.44 7.24 -6.15
N LYS A 298 -0.94 6.05 -5.79
CA LYS A 298 -2.38 5.75 -5.73
C LYS A 298 -3.09 6.41 -4.56
N THR A 299 -2.41 6.55 -3.44
CA THR A 299 -2.97 7.13 -2.21
C THR A 299 -2.64 8.62 -2.04
N GLY A 300 -1.60 9.14 -2.69
CA GLY A 300 -1.19 10.55 -2.61
C GLY A 300 -0.69 11.00 -1.23
N GLY A 301 -0.28 10.05 -0.38
CA GLY A 301 0.39 10.33 0.90
C GLY A 301 1.92 10.36 0.77
N ASP A 302 2.59 10.78 1.85
CA ASP A 302 4.05 10.68 2.00
C ASP A 302 4.42 9.39 2.74
N PRO A 303 5.61 8.81 2.47
CA PRO A 303 6.05 7.63 3.17
C PRO A 303 6.31 7.92 4.65
N TYR A 304 5.71 7.11 5.52
CA TYR A 304 5.94 7.18 6.98
C TYR A 304 7.32 6.66 7.39
N CYS A 305 7.91 5.82 6.55
CA CYS A 305 9.25 5.24 6.67
C CYS A 305 10.13 5.69 5.49
N HIS A 306 11.38 5.21 5.45
CA HIS A 306 12.31 5.47 4.34
C HIS A 306 12.63 6.93 4.03
N LEU A 307 12.72 7.78 5.06
CA LEU A 307 13.22 9.15 4.89
C LEU A 307 14.72 9.12 4.54
N ARG A 308 15.06 9.66 3.36
CA ARG A 308 16.42 9.64 2.86
C ARG A 308 17.35 10.51 3.72
N THR A 309 18.39 9.90 4.26
CA THR A 309 19.51 10.58 4.94
C THR A 309 20.77 10.35 4.13
N LYS A 310 21.43 11.44 3.68
CA LYS A 310 22.64 11.32 2.87
C LYS A 310 23.82 10.79 3.69
N LYS A 311 24.45 9.71 3.23
CA LYS A 311 25.58 9.03 3.90
C LYS A 311 26.86 9.04 3.05
N PHE A 312 26.73 9.17 1.73
CA PHE A 312 27.88 9.14 0.80
C PHE A 312 28.28 10.52 0.28
#